data_AF-A0A0M0JM22-F1
#
_entry.id   AF-A0A0M0JM22-F1
#
_cell.length_a   1.000
_cell.length_b   1.000
_cell.length_c   1.000
_cell.angle_alpha   90.00
_cell.angle_beta   90.00
_cell.angle_gamma   90.00
#
_symmetry.space_group_name_H-M   'P 1'
#
loop_
_entity.id
_entity.type
_entity.pdbx_description
1 polymer ?
#
loop_
_entity_poly.entity_id
_entity_poly.type
_entity_poly.pdbx_seq_one_letter_code
_entity_poly.pdbx_strand_id
1 'polypeptide(L)'
;MLLRSTTSRSCTPKGEVADPKTRMEQIANTMAEALLAEELADKAKMSTRRKKKKKGSEQSAQLRGDADALREAVDVADAYTDALPGLEAEVNSARARLEQLALQDAVSPFVVETAALPAAASSVAVVLTFGELESATDSFAPERLIGKGGFGHVYCAGAIASLPAEGRPPTLRATGLAVKRASAALDMRDFETEVAILQSCAHAHLLPLLGVCAEPACLVFPLMAGGSLQARLDLDPRDVAYLQAMGHFVQAPPKPLTWRQRLRAVMQATEALVYLHTPHERKPRTLHRDFKPANILLDHDLHAYLGDTGFAKAARQSGEFSRHAGATTGRIMCSPGYADVDVLNGEYSELTDGFAVGVTLLVVLTRRDPVRIEDAIEVAHGGNLDFGDIPAEELAESSANWPLQIARAIKELYRGLCVVKHRKRLTLPDVLRTLIAILEGHPTSQLTQQQPEAASVAHMAAAPEGSMAEGSDASASTTYEASPLSLQVRKMRAEDGPERSVQRNVTDAFNTCMRRLATMYKHAEAQAPEDFDERINYWREACGLPEEVYTRLHTLRRWRNMCEHYIDQPERWASKGPSATVASQHIAGLQVRIDSLMQGR
;
A
#
# COMPACT_ATOMS: atom_id res chain seq x y z
N MET A 1 61.50 -64.33 -35.84
CA MET A 1 60.72 -64.86 -34.71
C MET A 1 59.38 -64.15 -34.68
N LEU A 2 58.31 -64.93 -34.78
CA LEU A 2 56.87 -64.62 -34.91
C LEU A 2 56.32 -63.81 -33.71
N LEU A 3 55.24 -62.99 -33.69
CA LEU A 3 54.18 -62.53 -34.60
C LEU A 3 53.43 -61.33 -33.96
N ARG A 4 53.05 -60.34 -34.79
CA ARG A 4 51.78 -59.55 -34.90
C ARG A 4 51.17 -58.68 -33.77
N SER A 5 50.72 -57.51 -34.26
CA SER A 5 49.67 -56.56 -33.84
C SER A 5 48.37 -57.14 -33.27
N THR A 6 47.68 -56.41 -32.35
CA THR A 6 46.41 -55.64 -32.57
C THR A 6 45.71 -55.15 -31.26
N THR A 7 45.45 -53.84 -31.18
CA THR A 7 44.27 -53.09 -30.67
C THR A 7 43.61 -53.29 -29.28
N SER A 8 43.51 -52.14 -28.57
CA SER A 8 42.36 -51.54 -27.84
C SER A 8 41.80 -52.20 -26.56
N ARG A 9 41.93 -51.51 -25.41
CA ARG A 9 40.88 -50.69 -24.77
C ARG A 9 41.38 -50.14 -23.43
N SER A 10 41.33 -48.81 -23.28
CA SER A 10 41.53 -48.09 -22.02
C SER A 10 40.30 -48.27 -21.13
N CYS A 11 40.48 -48.82 -19.93
CA CYS A 11 39.54 -48.71 -18.83
C CYS A 11 40.19 -47.85 -17.74
N THR A 12 39.70 -46.62 -17.58
CA THR A 12 39.96 -45.77 -16.41
C THR A 12 39.30 -46.38 -15.17
N PRO A 13 39.90 -46.23 -13.96
CA PRO A 13 39.27 -46.69 -12.73
C PRO A 13 38.01 -45.85 -12.47
N LYS A 14 36.88 -46.53 -12.23
CA LYS A 14 35.65 -45.90 -11.73
C LYS A 14 35.98 -45.21 -10.41
N GLY A 15 35.86 -43.89 -10.35
CA GLY A 15 35.80 -43.16 -9.10
C GLY A 15 34.58 -43.62 -8.31
N GLU A 16 34.81 -44.12 -7.10
CA GLU A 16 33.76 -44.42 -6.14
C GLU A 16 32.95 -43.14 -5.87
N VAL A 17 31.68 -43.17 -6.26
CA VAL A 17 30.70 -42.17 -5.85
C VAL A 17 30.42 -42.46 -4.38
N ALA A 18 30.87 -41.57 -3.49
CA ALA A 18 30.60 -41.66 -2.06
C ALA A 18 29.08 -41.76 -1.80
N ASP A 19 28.69 -42.70 -0.94
CA ASP A 19 27.30 -42.94 -0.55
C ASP A 19 26.64 -41.64 -0.06
N PRO A 20 25.43 -41.26 -0.56
CA PRO A 20 24.70 -40.07 -0.13
C PRO A 20 24.61 -39.90 1.39
N LYS A 21 24.58 -41.00 2.14
CA LYS A 21 24.55 -40.99 3.60
C LYS A 21 25.84 -40.46 4.22
N THR A 22 26.99 -40.81 3.64
CA THR A 22 28.31 -40.34 4.05
C THR A 22 28.50 -38.86 3.70
N ARG A 23 27.93 -38.40 2.58
CA ARG A 23 27.93 -36.99 2.19
C ARG A 23 27.02 -36.13 3.08
N MET A 24 25.88 -36.67 3.51
CA MET A 24 25.00 -36.08 4.53
C MET A 24 25.70 -35.93 5.89
N GLU A 25 26.39 -36.98 6.37
CA GLU A 25 27.12 -36.93 7.65
C GLU A 25 28.28 -35.92 7.61
N GLN A 26 28.95 -35.79 6.47
CA GLN A 26 30.00 -34.78 6.28
C GLN A 26 29.43 -33.36 6.32
N ILE A 27 28.30 -33.09 5.65
CA ILE A 27 27.65 -31.78 5.64
C ILE A 27 27.13 -31.41 7.04
N ALA A 28 26.46 -32.33 7.72
CA ALA A 28 25.96 -32.12 9.08
C ALA A 28 27.10 -31.86 10.08
N ASN A 29 28.23 -32.58 9.98
CA ASN A 29 29.40 -32.33 10.81
C ASN A 29 30.05 -30.98 10.52
N THR A 30 30.17 -30.56 9.25
CA THR A 30 30.70 -29.22 8.92
C THR A 30 29.79 -28.09 9.42
N MET A 31 28.46 -28.27 9.40
CA MET A 31 27.52 -27.29 9.95
C MET A 31 27.56 -27.23 11.48
N ALA A 32 27.68 -28.38 12.14
CA ALA A 32 27.84 -28.44 13.59
C ALA A 32 29.16 -27.82 14.06
N GLU A 33 30.27 -28.07 13.34
CA GLU A 33 31.58 -27.46 13.63
C GLU A 33 31.58 -25.94 13.42
N ALA A 34 30.88 -25.44 12.40
CA ALA A 34 30.75 -24.00 12.14
C ALA A 34 29.95 -23.28 13.26
N LEU A 35 28.87 -23.89 13.75
CA LEU A 35 28.06 -23.33 14.83
C LEU A 35 28.81 -23.33 16.17
N LEU A 36 29.60 -24.38 16.44
CA LEU A 36 30.40 -24.49 17.67
C LEU A 36 31.60 -23.53 17.66
N ALA A 37 32.20 -23.28 16.49
CA ALA A 37 33.25 -22.29 16.31
C ALA A 37 32.73 -20.85 16.53
N GLU A 38 31.49 -20.55 16.14
CA GLU A 38 30.85 -19.25 16.34
C GLU A 38 30.49 -19.01 17.81
N GLU A 39 29.99 -20.02 18.53
CA GLU A 39 29.69 -19.93 19.97
C GLU A 39 30.95 -19.73 20.83
N LEU A 40 32.06 -20.36 20.44
CA LEU A 40 33.37 -20.15 21.07
C LEU A 40 33.94 -18.75 20.74
N ALA A 41 33.71 -18.25 19.52
CA ALA A 41 34.10 -16.89 19.13
C ALA A 41 33.27 -15.82 19.88
N ASP A 42 31.99 -16.08 20.17
CA ASP A 42 31.13 -15.16 20.91
C ASP A 42 31.44 -15.16 22.42
N LYS A 43 31.80 -16.33 22.99
CA LYS A 43 32.36 -16.41 24.35
C LYS A 43 33.70 -15.67 24.47
N ALA A 44 34.52 -15.67 23.42
CA ALA A 44 35.78 -14.90 23.36
C ALA A 44 35.55 -13.38 23.16
N LYS A 45 34.50 -12.97 22.44
CA LYS A 45 34.11 -11.56 22.25
C LYS A 45 33.55 -10.92 23.54
N MET A 46 32.89 -11.70 24.40
CA MET A 46 32.42 -11.22 25.71
C MET A 46 33.56 -10.91 26.69
N SER A 47 34.77 -11.44 26.50
CA SER A 47 35.89 -11.23 27.43
C SER A 47 36.77 -10.01 27.12
N THR A 48 36.57 -9.29 26.00
CA THR A 48 37.46 -8.17 25.61
C THR A 48 36.72 -6.92 25.11
N ARG A 49 36.09 -6.17 26.02
CA ARG A 49 35.66 -4.78 25.78
C ARG A 49 36.77 -3.79 26.12
N ARG A 50 37.51 -3.31 25.11
CA ARG A 50 38.05 -1.92 25.01
C ARG A 50 38.95 -1.76 23.77
N LYS A 51 38.40 -1.11 22.73
CA LYS A 51 38.99 0.02 21.95
C LYS A 51 38.24 0.21 20.63
N LYS A 52 37.53 1.33 20.53
CA LYS A 52 36.83 1.84 19.33
C LYS A 52 37.79 2.77 18.58
N LYS A 53 37.96 2.56 17.26
CA LYS A 53 37.88 3.57 16.18
C LYS A 53 38.32 3.05 14.79
N LYS A 54 38.71 1.78 14.62
CA LYS A 54 39.11 1.22 13.29
C LYS A 54 38.33 -0.01 12.81
N LYS A 55 37.33 -0.49 13.57
CA LYS A 55 36.66 -1.79 13.37
C LYS A 55 35.36 -1.77 12.55
N GLY A 56 34.76 -0.60 12.28
CA GLY A 56 33.43 -0.52 11.67
C GLY A 56 33.38 -0.97 10.20
N SER A 57 34.39 -0.61 9.40
CA SER A 57 34.44 -0.99 7.98
C SER A 57 34.75 -2.47 7.79
N GLU A 58 35.63 -3.04 8.63
CA GLU A 58 35.95 -4.48 8.63
C GLU A 58 34.75 -5.29 9.11
N GLN A 59 34.02 -4.82 10.12
CA GLN A 59 32.85 -5.53 10.66
C GLN A 59 31.66 -5.54 9.69
N SER A 60 31.38 -4.44 8.97
CA SER A 60 30.37 -4.44 7.90
C SER A 60 30.80 -5.23 6.67
N ALA A 61 32.10 -5.26 6.32
CA ALA A 61 32.58 -6.11 5.23
C ALA A 61 32.49 -7.61 5.57
N GLN A 62 32.77 -7.98 6.82
CA GLN A 62 32.62 -9.34 7.34
C GLN A 62 31.14 -9.77 7.34
N LEU A 63 30.24 -8.93 7.86
CA LEU A 63 28.79 -9.18 7.88
C LEU A 63 28.20 -9.36 6.47
N ARG A 64 28.69 -8.60 5.48
CA ARG A 64 28.32 -8.79 4.08
C ARG A 64 28.82 -10.12 3.50
N GLY A 65 30.05 -10.50 3.79
CA GLY A 65 30.60 -11.80 3.37
C GLY A 65 29.83 -12.98 3.97
N ASP A 66 29.48 -12.90 5.26
CA ASP A 66 28.69 -13.93 5.96
C ASP A 66 27.24 -14.00 5.42
N ALA A 67 26.64 -12.86 5.06
CA ALA A 67 25.31 -12.80 4.43
C ALA A 67 25.32 -13.34 2.99
N ASP A 68 26.33 -13.03 2.18
CA ASP A 68 26.42 -13.53 0.80
C ASP A 68 26.62 -15.05 0.77
N ALA A 69 27.47 -15.60 1.65
CA ALA A 69 27.66 -17.05 1.78
C ALA A 69 26.38 -17.77 2.26
N LEU A 70 25.66 -17.18 3.22
CA LEU A 70 24.39 -17.74 3.69
C LEU A 70 23.29 -17.66 2.62
N ARG A 71 23.29 -16.62 1.78
CA ARG A 71 22.36 -16.47 0.66
C ARG A 71 22.61 -17.51 -0.43
N GLU A 72 23.87 -17.74 -0.80
CA GLU A 72 24.24 -18.79 -1.76
C GLU A 72 23.83 -20.18 -1.24
N ALA A 73 24.05 -20.46 0.04
CA ALA A 73 23.62 -21.71 0.66
C ALA A 73 22.09 -21.89 0.66
N VAL A 74 21.34 -20.81 0.93
CA VAL A 74 19.86 -20.80 0.86
C VAL A 74 19.38 -21.06 -0.56
N ASP A 75 19.95 -20.40 -1.57
CA ASP A 75 19.53 -20.56 -2.97
C ASP A 75 19.79 -21.98 -3.49
N VAL A 76 20.92 -22.59 -3.08
CA VAL A 76 21.22 -24.00 -3.42
C VAL A 76 20.25 -24.94 -2.71
N ALA A 77 19.93 -24.71 -1.44
CA ALA A 77 19.04 -25.57 -0.66
C ALA A 77 17.56 -25.47 -1.09
N ASP A 78 17.13 -24.29 -1.57
CA ASP A 78 15.77 -24.03 -2.04
C ASP A 78 15.39 -24.89 -3.26
N ALA A 79 16.37 -25.26 -4.09
CA ALA A 79 16.15 -26.14 -5.23
C ALA A 79 15.74 -27.58 -4.85
N TYR A 80 15.92 -27.95 -3.57
CA TYR A 80 15.68 -29.31 -3.07
C TYR A 80 14.57 -29.40 -2.02
N THR A 81 13.93 -28.29 -1.65
CA THR A 81 12.88 -28.26 -0.61
C THR A 81 11.63 -29.06 -0.98
N ASP A 82 11.29 -29.13 -2.27
CA ASP A 82 10.14 -29.92 -2.76
C ASP A 82 10.39 -31.44 -2.70
N ALA A 83 11.66 -31.85 -2.69
CA ALA A 83 12.08 -33.26 -2.69
C ALA A 83 12.36 -33.81 -1.27
N LEU A 84 12.56 -32.93 -0.27
CA LEU A 84 13.01 -33.30 1.08
C LEU A 84 12.15 -32.64 2.18
N PRO A 85 11.16 -33.35 2.74
CA PRO A 85 10.38 -32.88 3.87
C PRO A 85 11.28 -32.64 5.10
N GLY A 86 11.35 -31.41 5.58
CA GLY A 86 12.16 -31.00 6.74
C GLY A 86 13.24 -29.97 6.41
N LEU A 87 13.79 -29.99 5.20
CA LEU A 87 14.80 -29.03 4.73
C LEU A 87 14.22 -27.60 4.65
N GLU A 88 12.93 -27.49 4.34
CA GLU A 88 12.19 -26.22 4.27
C GLU A 88 12.27 -25.42 5.59
N ALA A 89 12.27 -26.08 6.74
CA ALA A 89 12.36 -25.40 8.03
C ALA A 89 13.76 -24.78 8.26
N GLU A 90 14.81 -25.48 7.84
CA GLU A 90 16.20 -25.01 7.96
C GLU A 90 16.49 -23.89 6.97
N VAL A 91 16.01 -23.99 5.72
CA VAL A 91 16.10 -22.93 4.71
C VAL A 91 15.37 -21.67 5.16
N ASN A 92 14.18 -21.81 5.74
CA ASN A 92 13.42 -20.67 6.27
C ASN A 92 14.11 -20.01 7.48
N SER A 93 14.75 -20.79 8.35
CA SER A 93 15.56 -20.27 9.46
C SER A 93 16.77 -19.47 8.94
N ALA A 94 17.45 -19.99 7.92
CA ALA A 94 18.56 -19.30 7.26
C ALA A 94 18.11 -18.01 6.56
N ARG A 95 16.93 -18.00 5.92
CA ARG A 95 16.31 -16.77 5.35
C ARG A 95 15.99 -15.72 6.42
N ALA A 96 15.42 -16.12 7.55
CA ALA A 96 15.16 -15.20 8.66
C ALA A 96 16.47 -14.61 9.22
N ARG A 97 17.55 -15.39 9.25
CA ARG A 97 18.87 -14.92 9.67
C ARG A 97 19.49 -13.97 8.64
N LEU A 98 19.29 -14.19 7.34
CA LEU A 98 19.64 -13.23 6.28
C LEU A 98 18.92 -11.89 6.45
N GLU A 99 17.63 -11.93 6.76
CA GLU A 99 16.85 -10.72 7.03
C GLU A 99 17.37 -9.96 8.25
N GLN A 100 17.71 -10.66 9.34
CA GLN A 100 18.34 -10.05 10.51
C GLN A 100 19.72 -9.44 10.21
N LEU A 101 20.56 -10.11 9.41
CA LEU A 101 21.87 -9.60 9.00
C LEU A 101 21.74 -8.39 8.08
N ALA A 102 20.76 -8.39 7.17
CA ALA A 102 20.46 -7.26 6.29
C ALA A 102 19.95 -6.04 7.07
N LEU A 103 19.13 -6.25 8.11
CA LEU A 103 18.70 -5.20 9.03
C LEU A 103 19.88 -4.63 9.83
N GLN A 104 20.85 -5.45 10.23
CA GLN A 104 22.05 -4.99 10.93
C GLN A 104 23.01 -4.18 10.02
N ASP A 105 23.19 -4.58 8.75
CA ASP A 105 24.00 -3.79 7.81
C ASP A 105 23.29 -2.51 7.36
N ALA A 106 21.95 -2.49 7.26
CA ALA A 106 21.19 -1.28 6.92
C ALA A 106 21.26 -0.17 7.99
N VAL A 107 21.46 -0.54 9.26
CA VAL A 107 21.62 0.41 10.37
C VAL A 107 23.05 0.98 10.45
N SER A 108 24.04 0.29 9.88
CA SER A 108 25.47 0.64 9.98
C SER A 108 25.90 1.91 9.23
N PRO A 109 25.44 2.19 7.98
CA PRO A 109 25.79 3.41 7.25
C PRO A 109 24.87 4.61 7.54
N PHE A 110 23.75 4.44 8.25
CA PHE A 110 22.79 5.54 8.52
C PHE A 110 23.29 6.55 9.58
N VAL A 111 24.47 6.31 10.16
CA VAL A 111 25.17 7.27 11.03
C VAL A 111 26.26 7.99 10.22
N VAL A 112 25.87 8.73 9.18
CA VAL A 112 26.69 9.79 8.60
C VAL A 112 25.83 11.04 8.36
N GLU A 113 26.02 11.99 9.27
CA GLU A 113 25.89 13.44 9.06
C GLU A 113 24.51 14.01 8.68
N THR A 114 23.48 13.64 9.46
CA THR A 114 22.51 14.67 9.85
C THR A 114 23.21 15.56 10.87
N ALA A 115 23.43 16.83 10.53
CA ALA A 115 23.79 17.85 11.50
C ALA A 115 22.87 17.67 12.72
N ALA A 116 23.49 17.51 13.90
CA ALA A 116 22.87 17.11 15.15
C ALA A 116 21.48 17.71 15.38
N LEU A 117 20.42 17.02 14.95
CA LEU A 117 19.11 17.15 15.54
C LEU A 117 19.13 16.25 16.78
N PRO A 118 18.86 16.80 17.97
CA PRO A 118 19.01 16.04 19.21
C PRO A 118 18.13 14.79 19.11
N ALA A 119 18.69 13.65 19.53
CA ALA A 119 17.99 12.38 19.65
C ALA A 119 16.53 12.64 20.05
N ALA A 120 15.59 12.25 19.17
CA ALA A 120 14.17 12.47 19.40
C ALA A 120 13.81 11.77 20.72
N ALA A 121 13.82 12.54 21.81
CA ALA A 121 13.34 12.07 23.09
C ALA A 121 11.89 11.70 22.86
N SER A 122 11.55 10.44 23.08
CA SER A 122 10.17 9.98 23.17
C SER A 122 9.48 10.86 24.22
N SER A 123 8.78 11.90 23.78
CA SER A 123 8.05 12.79 24.68
C SER A 123 6.78 12.04 25.07
N VAL A 124 6.68 11.70 26.35
CA VAL A 124 5.43 11.15 26.90
C VAL A 124 4.31 12.13 26.59
N ALA A 125 3.24 11.67 25.95
CA ALA A 125 2.09 12.49 25.62
C ALA A 125 1.52 13.13 26.89
N VAL A 126 1.24 14.44 26.84
CA VAL A 126 0.71 15.17 28.00
C VAL A 126 -0.72 14.73 28.27
N VAL A 127 -1.05 14.45 29.53
CA VAL A 127 -2.42 14.20 29.95
C VAL A 127 -3.15 15.54 30.04
N LEU A 128 -4.23 15.69 29.27
CA LEU A 128 -4.99 16.91 29.11
C LEU A 128 -6.40 16.77 29.67
N THR A 129 -6.96 17.88 30.16
CA THR A 129 -8.35 17.92 30.58
C THR A 129 -9.28 18.17 29.39
N PHE A 130 -10.50 17.65 29.45
CA PHE A 130 -11.46 17.90 28.38
C PHE A 130 -11.82 19.39 28.23
N GLY A 131 -11.90 20.13 29.36
CA GLY A 131 -12.18 21.57 29.34
C GLY A 131 -11.12 22.39 28.59
N GLU A 132 -9.85 21.97 28.62
CA GLU A 132 -8.81 22.58 27.78
C GLU A 132 -9.05 22.32 26.29
N LEU A 133 -9.48 21.11 25.93
CA LEU A 133 -9.79 20.75 24.54
C LEU A 133 -11.04 21.47 24.04
N GLU A 134 -12.08 21.59 24.87
CA GLU A 134 -13.28 22.39 24.58
C GLU A 134 -12.90 23.84 24.32
N SER A 135 -12.13 24.46 25.23
CA SER A 135 -11.71 25.85 25.05
C SER A 135 -10.86 26.03 23.79
N ALA A 136 -9.93 25.12 23.51
CA ALA A 136 -9.03 25.22 22.37
C ALA A 136 -9.74 24.99 21.02
N THR A 137 -10.86 24.25 21.01
CA THR A 137 -11.64 23.92 19.81
C THR A 137 -12.94 24.72 19.68
N ASP A 138 -13.12 25.76 20.51
CA ASP A 138 -14.35 26.55 20.57
C ASP A 138 -15.60 25.67 20.78
N SER A 139 -15.54 24.80 21.78
CA SER A 139 -16.56 23.78 22.08
C SER A 139 -16.80 22.80 20.93
N PHE A 140 -15.73 22.40 20.22
CA PHE A 140 -15.80 21.54 19.04
C PHE A 140 -16.70 22.10 17.93
N ALA A 141 -16.60 23.41 17.70
CA ALA A 141 -17.38 24.13 16.70
C ALA A 141 -17.24 23.50 15.30
N PRO A 142 -18.31 23.42 14.48
CA PRO A 142 -18.24 22.90 13.12
C PRO A 142 -17.20 23.60 12.23
N GLU A 143 -16.95 24.88 12.47
CA GLU A 143 -15.97 25.70 11.74
C GLU A 143 -14.53 25.27 12.03
N ARG A 144 -14.31 24.56 13.15
CA ARG A 144 -13.02 23.98 13.52
C ARG A 144 -12.86 22.56 12.98
N LEU A 145 -13.89 21.96 12.40
CA LEU A 145 -13.84 20.58 11.90
C LEU A 145 -12.95 20.51 10.65
N ILE A 146 -11.92 19.68 10.73
CA ILE A 146 -10.92 19.51 9.67
C ILE A 146 -10.92 18.10 9.05
N GLY A 147 -11.60 17.15 9.68
CA GLY A 147 -11.71 15.79 9.16
C GLY A 147 -12.80 15.00 9.87
N LYS A 148 -13.46 14.10 9.13
CA LYS A 148 -14.49 13.19 9.66
C LYS A 148 -14.30 11.81 9.05
N GLY A 149 -14.34 10.77 9.88
CA GLY A 149 -14.21 9.38 9.42
C GLY A 149 -14.74 8.38 10.45
N GLY A 150 -14.52 7.08 10.19
CA GLY A 150 -14.95 6.00 11.09
C GLY A 150 -14.37 6.10 12.50
N PHE A 151 -13.24 6.78 12.64
CA PHE A 151 -12.54 7.00 13.91
C PHE A 151 -12.95 8.24 14.68
N GLY A 152 -13.94 8.99 14.18
CA GLY A 152 -14.45 10.19 14.81
C GLY A 152 -14.18 11.46 14.02
N HIS A 153 -13.97 12.55 14.75
CA HIS A 153 -13.89 13.90 14.20
C HIS A 153 -12.57 14.55 14.60
N VAL A 154 -11.92 15.24 13.67
CA VAL A 154 -10.67 15.96 13.91
C VAL A 154 -10.94 17.45 13.82
N TYR A 155 -10.49 18.20 14.81
CA TYR A 155 -10.69 19.64 14.91
C TYR A 155 -9.36 20.38 14.96
N CYS A 156 -9.26 21.54 14.32
CA CYS A 156 -8.15 22.45 14.56
C CYS A 156 -8.33 23.10 15.94
N ALA A 157 -7.23 23.23 16.66
CA ALA A 157 -7.22 23.75 18.03
C ALA A 157 -6.25 24.93 18.16
N GLY A 158 -6.66 25.89 18.98
CA GLY A 158 -5.82 26.97 19.47
C GLY A 158 -4.78 26.49 20.48
N ALA A 159 -4.26 27.41 21.27
CA ALA A 159 -3.31 27.08 22.33
C ALA A 159 -3.97 26.23 23.42
N ILE A 160 -3.25 25.22 23.92
CA ILE A 160 -3.64 24.38 25.05
C ILE A 160 -2.67 24.69 26.19
N ALA A 161 -3.18 25.10 27.36
CA ALA A 161 -2.37 25.60 28.46
C ALA A 161 -1.33 24.57 28.96
N SER A 162 -1.74 23.31 29.11
CA SER A 162 -0.85 22.23 29.53
C SER A 162 0.08 21.71 28.43
N LEU A 163 -0.06 22.18 27.19
CA LEU A 163 0.80 21.80 26.05
C LEU A 163 1.41 23.05 25.38
N PRO A 164 2.31 23.78 26.07
CA PRO A 164 2.95 24.97 25.51
C PRO A 164 3.91 24.63 24.38
N ALA A 165 4.30 25.65 23.60
CA ALA A 165 5.18 25.48 22.44
C ALA A 165 6.52 24.83 22.81
N GLU A 166 7.07 25.18 23.97
CA GLU A 166 8.32 24.68 24.50
C GLU A 166 8.29 23.17 24.79
N GLY A 167 7.11 22.64 25.13
CA GLY A 167 6.85 21.23 25.41
C GLY A 167 6.70 20.35 24.16
N ARG A 168 6.77 20.95 22.96
CA ARG A 168 6.66 20.25 21.68
C ARG A 168 8.03 20.03 21.02
N PRO A 169 8.16 19.04 20.12
CA PRO A 169 9.37 18.84 19.34
C PRO A 169 9.81 20.16 18.66
N PRO A 170 11.11 20.50 18.64
CA PRO A 170 11.60 21.78 18.11
C PRO A 170 11.10 22.12 16.70
N THR A 171 11.01 21.11 15.83
CA THR A 171 10.53 21.23 14.44
C THR A 171 9.03 21.52 14.34
N LEU A 172 8.26 21.31 15.40
CA LEU A 172 6.79 21.42 15.42
C LEU A 172 6.28 22.54 16.34
N ARG A 173 7.17 23.36 16.90
CA ARG A 173 6.80 24.43 17.84
C ARG A 173 5.99 25.55 17.21
N ALA A 174 6.17 25.78 15.90
CA ALA A 174 5.40 26.77 15.15
C ALA A 174 4.10 26.19 14.56
N THR A 175 3.90 24.87 14.63
CA THR A 175 2.74 24.19 14.08
C THR A 175 1.53 24.41 14.97
N GLY A 176 0.32 24.53 14.39
CA GLY A 176 -0.92 24.51 15.18
C GLY A 176 -1.19 23.14 15.81
N LEU A 177 -2.35 22.99 16.45
CA LEU A 177 -2.76 21.73 17.08
C LEU A 177 -4.01 21.17 16.39
N ALA A 178 -4.11 19.83 16.39
CA ALA A 178 -5.28 19.10 15.93
C ALA A 178 -5.76 18.15 17.02
N VAL A 179 -7.07 18.11 17.28
CA VAL A 179 -7.70 17.24 18.28
C VAL A 179 -8.56 16.21 17.56
N LYS A 180 -8.15 14.94 17.60
CA LYS A 180 -8.94 13.79 17.14
C LYS A 180 -9.82 13.34 18.31
N ARG A 181 -11.12 13.62 18.23
CA ARG A 181 -12.13 13.15 19.17
C ARG A 181 -12.70 11.83 18.67
N ALA A 182 -12.53 10.77 19.45
CA ALA A 182 -13.05 9.45 19.11
C ALA A 182 -14.57 9.46 18.97
N SER A 183 -15.12 8.59 18.12
CA SER A 183 -16.56 8.38 18.04
C SER A 183 -17.06 7.68 19.31
N ALA A 184 -18.32 7.91 19.70
CA ALA A 184 -18.92 7.26 20.87
C ALA A 184 -19.01 5.72 20.76
N ALA A 185 -18.77 5.16 19.55
CA ALA A 185 -18.80 3.73 19.27
C ALA A 185 -17.43 3.06 19.37
N LEU A 186 -16.36 3.80 19.70
CA LEU A 186 -15.01 3.25 19.82
C LEU A 186 -14.86 2.42 21.10
N ASP A 187 -14.25 1.23 21.02
CA ASP A 187 -13.88 0.44 22.21
C ASP A 187 -12.73 1.16 22.92
N MET A 188 -12.87 1.43 24.22
CA MET A 188 -11.81 2.05 25.03
C MET A 188 -10.50 1.26 24.99
N ARG A 189 -10.54 -0.06 24.80
CA ARG A 189 -9.33 -0.87 24.62
C ARG A 189 -8.60 -0.56 23.32
N ASP A 190 -9.32 -0.27 22.25
CA ASP A 190 -8.71 0.11 20.97
C ASP A 190 -8.05 1.50 21.11
N PHE A 191 -8.69 2.42 21.84
CA PHE A 191 -8.09 3.72 22.19
C PHE A 191 -6.81 3.57 23.02
N GLU A 192 -6.84 2.81 24.11
CA GLU A 192 -5.67 2.57 24.97
C GLU A 192 -4.53 1.90 24.19
N THR A 193 -4.86 0.98 23.28
CA THR A 193 -3.89 0.33 22.40
C THR A 193 -3.26 1.34 21.44
N GLU A 194 -4.06 2.22 20.80
CA GLU A 194 -3.57 3.28 19.92
C GLU A 194 -2.62 4.23 20.69
N VAL A 195 -3.01 4.65 21.90
CA VAL A 195 -2.17 5.49 22.77
C VAL A 195 -0.85 4.80 23.11
N ALA A 196 -0.88 3.54 23.55
CA ALA A 196 0.32 2.81 23.93
C ALA A 196 1.29 2.64 22.75
N ILE A 197 0.77 2.33 21.56
CA ILE A 197 1.58 2.22 20.35
C ILE A 197 2.20 3.57 20.00
N LEU A 198 1.41 4.64 19.95
CA LEU A 198 1.90 5.98 19.61
C LEU A 198 2.94 6.49 20.59
N GLN A 199 2.75 6.27 21.90
CA GLN A 199 3.71 6.67 22.93
C GLN A 199 5.04 5.91 22.86
N SER A 200 5.03 4.68 22.34
CA SER A 200 6.25 3.88 22.14
C SER A 200 7.03 4.25 20.87
N CYS A 201 6.47 5.10 20.01
CA CYS A 201 7.03 5.40 18.70
C CYS A 201 7.56 6.84 18.60
N ALA A 202 8.79 6.99 18.11
CA ALA A 202 9.38 8.30 17.80
C ALA A 202 10.16 8.22 16.48
N HIS A 203 9.66 8.88 15.43
CA HIS A 203 10.27 8.88 14.11
C HIS A 203 9.99 10.21 13.38
N ALA A 204 10.91 10.66 12.53
CA ALA A 204 10.83 11.96 11.85
C ALA A 204 9.59 12.10 10.94
N HIS A 205 9.14 10.98 10.36
CA HIS A 205 8.01 10.91 9.43
C HIS A 205 6.80 10.14 10.00
N LEU A 206 6.73 9.96 11.32
CA LEU A 206 5.55 9.42 12.00
C LEU A 206 4.88 10.55 12.78
N LEU A 207 3.55 10.68 12.69
CA LEU A 207 2.82 11.75 13.36
C LEU A 207 2.93 11.60 14.88
N PRO A 208 3.58 12.55 15.60
CA PRO A 208 3.83 12.39 17.02
C PRO A 208 2.59 12.71 17.86
N LEU A 209 2.26 11.84 18.81
CA LEU A 209 1.22 12.10 19.81
C LEU A 209 1.73 13.12 20.83
N LEU A 210 1.06 14.28 20.91
CA LEU A 210 1.44 15.35 21.82
C LEU A 210 0.66 15.32 23.13
N GLY A 211 -0.61 14.89 23.09
CA GLY A 211 -1.45 14.85 24.27
C GLY A 211 -2.61 13.87 24.16
N VAL A 212 -3.16 13.50 25.31
CA VAL A 212 -4.24 12.53 25.45
C VAL A 212 -5.26 13.02 26.49
N CYS A 213 -6.54 12.86 26.20
CA CYS A 213 -7.63 13.01 27.15
C CYS A 213 -8.45 11.72 27.13
N ALA A 214 -8.71 11.11 28.30
CA ALA A 214 -9.39 9.82 28.35
C ALA A 214 -10.92 9.94 28.25
N GLU A 215 -11.49 11.03 28.79
CA GLU A 215 -12.94 11.17 28.93
C GLU A 215 -13.41 12.60 28.61
N PRO A 216 -14.11 12.79 27.47
CA PRO A 216 -14.16 11.92 26.29
C PRO A 216 -12.79 11.63 25.67
N ALA A 217 -12.64 10.44 25.10
CA ALA A 217 -11.41 9.98 24.46
C ALA A 217 -10.98 10.91 23.29
N CYS A 218 -9.88 11.63 23.49
CA CYS A 218 -9.29 12.55 22.52
C CYS A 218 -7.77 12.38 22.43
N LEU A 219 -7.23 12.51 21.22
CA LEU A 219 -5.80 12.54 20.95
C LEU A 219 -5.43 13.91 20.35
N VAL A 220 -4.29 14.45 20.77
CA VAL A 220 -3.78 15.74 20.29
C VAL A 220 -2.51 15.55 19.50
N PHE A 221 -2.49 16.10 18.30
CA PHE A 221 -1.41 16.00 17.32
C PHE A 221 -0.97 17.39 16.84
N PRO A 222 0.24 17.51 16.25
CA PRO A 222 0.57 18.68 15.46
C PRO A 222 -0.39 18.78 14.26
N LEU A 223 -0.80 20.01 13.95
CA LEU A 223 -1.67 20.29 12.82
C LEU A 223 -0.91 20.21 11.49
N MET A 224 -1.25 19.23 10.67
CA MET A 224 -0.66 19.04 9.33
C MET A 224 -1.35 19.95 8.32
N ALA A 225 -0.87 21.19 8.23
CA ALA A 225 -1.55 22.26 7.51
C ALA A 225 -1.47 22.14 5.97
N GLY A 226 -0.61 21.27 5.45
CA GLY A 226 -0.60 20.84 4.04
C GLY A 226 -1.70 19.83 3.70
N GLY A 227 -2.51 19.40 4.68
CA GLY A 227 -3.57 18.41 4.51
C GLY A 227 -3.04 17.00 4.29
N SER A 228 -3.90 16.09 3.82
CA SER A 228 -3.47 14.75 3.41
C SER A 228 -2.92 14.73 1.99
N LEU A 229 -2.09 13.74 1.67
CA LEU A 229 -1.65 13.50 0.30
C LEU A 229 -2.86 13.28 -0.62
N GLN A 230 -3.92 12.60 -0.15
CA GLN A 230 -5.17 12.44 -0.90
C GLN A 230 -5.80 13.80 -1.28
N ALA A 231 -5.97 14.71 -0.31
CA ALA A 231 -6.54 16.03 -0.55
C ALA A 231 -5.68 16.85 -1.56
N ARG A 232 -4.36 16.64 -1.55
CA ARG A 232 -3.44 17.30 -2.49
C ARG A 232 -3.40 16.66 -3.87
N LEU A 233 -3.80 15.39 -3.99
CA LEU A 233 -4.00 14.70 -5.26
C LEU A 233 -5.35 15.10 -5.87
N ASP A 234 -6.44 14.97 -5.11
CA ASP A 234 -7.80 15.17 -5.62
C ASP A 234 -8.08 16.63 -5.93
N LEU A 235 -7.61 17.56 -5.10
CA LEU A 235 -7.90 18.99 -5.20
C LEU A 235 -9.41 19.25 -5.33
N ASP A 236 -10.23 18.49 -4.61
CA ASP A 236 -11.67 18.74 -4.54
C ASP A 236 -11.92 20.16 -4.03
N PRO A 237 -12.92 20.91 -4.55
CA PRO A 237 -13.21 22.26 -4.08
C PRO A 237 -13.36 22.37 -2.56
N ARG A 238 -13.87 21.33 -1.88
CA ARG A 238 -13.98 21.29 -0.42
C ARG A 238 -12.62 21.22 0.26
N ASP A 239 -11.75 20.34 -0.23
CA ASP A 239 -10.38 20.20 0.29
C ASP A 239 -9.55 21.46 0.02
N VAL A 240 -9.75 22.11 -1.13
CA VAL A 240 -9.11 23.39 -1.47
C VAL A 240 -9.59 24.49 -0.53
N ALA A 241 -10.90 24.64 -0.33
CA ALA A 241 -11.46 25.62 0.59
C ALA A 241 -10.98 25.39 2.03
N TYR A 242 -10.88 24.12 2.45
CA TYR A 242 -10.31 23.73 3.72
C TYR A 242 -8.83 24.13 3.84
N LEU A 243 -7.99 23.75 2.87
CA LEU A 243 -6.57 24.15 2.83
C LEU A 243 -6.40 25.69 2.84
N GLN A 244 -7.32 26.41 2.21
CA GLN A 244 -7.36 27.88 2.21
C GLN A 244 -7.72 28.47 3.57
N ALA A 245 -8.73 27.91 4.24
CA ALA A 245 -9.15 28.32 5.58
C ALA A 245 -8.04 28.11 6.61
N MET A 246 -7.15 27.15 6.39
CA MET A 246 -5.98 26.86 7.23
C MET A 246 -4.83 27.86 7.04
N GLY A 247 -5.03 28.95 6.30
CA GLY A 247 -4.05 30.02 6.10
C GLY A 247 -3.01 29.73 5.02
N HIS A 248 -3.12 28.60 4.33
CA HIS A 248 -2.29 28.28 3.16
C HIS A 248 -3.02 28.68 1.89
N PHE A 249 -2.34 29.07 0.82
CA PHE A 249 -2.99 29.30 -0.49
C PHE A 249 -4.08 30.41 -0.49
N VAL A 250 -4.02 31.34 0.48
CA VAL A 250 -4.96 32.47 0.63
C VAL A 250 -5.02 33.35 -0.63
N GLN A 251 -3.91 33.46 -1.35
CA GLN A 251 -3.81 34.29 -2.56
C GLN A 251 -4.11 33.52 -3.86
N ALA A 252 -4.00 32.19 -3.86
CA ALA A 252 -4.21 31.36 -5.04
C ALA A 252 -4.40 29.89 -4.63
N PRO A 253 -5.28 29.12 -5.29
CA PRO A 253 -5.51 27.71 -4.95
C PRO A 253 -4.21 26.90 -4.99
N PRO A 254 -4.12 25.83 -4.18
CA PRO A 254 -2.94 25.00 -4.13
C PRO A 254 -2.64 24.38 -5.49
N LYS A 255 -1.40 24.57 -5.96
CA LYS A 255 -0.95 23.92 -7.19
C LYS A 255 -0.94 22.39 -7.02
N PRO A 256 -1.21 21.62 -8.09
CA PRO A 256 -1.01 20.17 -8.09
C PRO A 256 0.42 19.82 -7.67
N LEU A 257 0.56 18.73 -6.91
CA LEU A 257 1.88 18.24 -6.52
C LEU A 257 2.61 17.71 -7.75
N THR A 258 3.88 18.10 -7.87
CA THR A 258 4.82 17.52 -8.85
C THR A 258 5.09 16.05 -8.55
N TRP A 259 5.53 15.29 -9.56
CA TRP A 259 5.92 13.88 -9.37
C TRP A 259 6.91 13.70 -8.21
N ARG A 260 7.87 14.62 -8.06
CA ARG A 260 8.93 14.55 -7.05
C ARG A 260 8.38 14.79 -5.64
N GLN A 261 7.42 15.69 -5.49
CA GLN A 261 6.74 15.93 -4.21
C GLN A 261 5.89 14.72 -3.80
N ARG A 262 5.15 14.14 -4.74
CA ARG A 262 4.35 12.93 -4.50
C ARG A 262 5.22 11.76 -4.05
N LEU A 263 6.30 11.50 -4.78
CA LEU A 263 7.19 10.38 -4.49
C LEU A 263 7.96 10.59 -3.18
N ARG A 264 8.36 11.84 -2.87
CA ARG A 264 8.95 12.19 -1.57
C ARG A 264 7.98 11.88 -0.42
N ALA A 265 6.71 12.26 -0.55
CA ALA A 265 5.73 12.01 0.49
C ALA A 265 5.52 10.50 0.75
N VAL A 266 5.42 9.70 -0.31
CA VAL A 266 5.32 8.23 -0.18
C VAL A 266 6.60 7.67 0.42
N MET A 267 7.78 8.09 -0.03
CA MET A 267 9.07 7.63 0.48
C MET A 267 9.21 7.89 2.00
N GLN A 268 8.90 9.10 2.46
CA GLN A 268 8.93 9.48 3.87
C GLN A 268 7.92 8.67 4.72
N ALA A 269 6.71 8.43 4.19
CA ALA A 269 5.73 7.58 4.86
C ALA A 269 6.18 6.10 4.90
N THR A 270 6.80 5.59 3.84
CA THR A 270 7.37 4.24 3.80
C THR A 270 8.54 4.10 4.77
N GLU A 271 9.38 5.13 4.95
CA GLU A 271 10.43 5.15 5.97
C GLU A 271 9.84 5.00 7.38
N ALA A 272 8.78 5.75 7.70
CA ALA A 272 8.07 5.60 8.96
C ALA A 272 7.43 4.21 9.12
N LEU A 273 6.93 3.61 8.04
CA LEU A 273 6.37 2.27 8.05
C LEU A 273 7.44 1.20 8.32
N VAL A 274 8.63 1.32 7.69
CA VAL A 274 9.79 0.45 7.99
C VAL A 274 10.20 0.60 9.46
N TYR A 275 10.19 1.82 10.00
CA TYR A 275 10.37 2.03 11.43
C TYR A 275 9.30 1.32 12.27
N LEU A 276 8.01 1.38 11.90
CA LEU A 276 6.92 0.67 12.59
C LEU A 276 7.06 -0.85 12.52
N HIS A 277 7.60 -1.38 11.43
CA HIS A 277 7.88 -2.80 11.28
C HIS A 277 9.09 -3.23 12.11
N THR A 278 10.10 -2.38 12.27
CA THR A 278 11.33 -2.73 13.00
C THR A 278 11.09 -2.74 14.53
N PRO A 279 11.21 -3.88 15.22
CA PRO A 279 11.09 -3.93 16.68
C PRO A 279 12.36 -3.39 17.37
N HIS A 280 12.21 -2.81 18.56
CA HIS A 280 13.32 -2.50 19.46
C HIS A 280 12.89 -2.58 20.93
N GLU A 281 13.80 -2.39 21.89
CA GLU A 281 13.58 -2.68 23.33
C GLU A 281 12.30 -2.09 23.94
N ARG A 282 11.82 -0.93 23.45
CA ARG A 282 10.68 -0.20 24.01
C ARG A 282 9.44 -0.21 23.12
N LYS A 283 9.50 -0.86 21.97
CA LYS A 283 8.45 -0.80 20.96
C LYS A 283 8.39 -2.12 20.19
N PRO A 284 7.26 -2.84 20.26
CA PRO A 284 7.09 -4.08 19.51
C PRO A 284 7.08 -3.79 18.00
N ARG A 285 7.20 -4.86 17.20
CA ARG A 285 6.83 -4.77 15.78
C ARG A 285 5.36 -4.36 15.70
N THR A 286 5.05 -3.36 14.89
CA THR A 286 3.70 -2.79 14.79
C THR A 286 3.29 -2.75 13.32
N LEU A 287 2.14 -3.31 13.00
CA LEU A 287 1.54 -3.23 11.65
C LEU A 287 0.63 -2.01 11.57
N HIS A 288 0.67 -1.28 10.46
CA HIS A 288 -0.14 -0.06 10.27
C HIS A 288 -1.58 -0.38 9.84
N ARG A 289 -1.75 -1.32 8.90
CA ARG A 289 -3.04 -1.87 8.39
C ARG A 289 -3.91 -0.94 7.54
N ASP A 290 -3.65 0.37 7.55
CA ASP A 290 -4.39 1.33 6.72
C ASP A 290 -3.45 2.35 6.07
N PHE A 291 -2.40 1.86 5.41
CA PHE A 291 -1.46 2.72 4.67
C PHE A 291 -2.11 3.20 3.37
N LYS A 292 -2.34 4.50 3.24
CA LYS A 292 -3.00 5.13 2.07
C LYS A 292 -2.71 6.63 2.02
N PRO A 293 -2.87 7.32 0.86
CA PRO A 293 -2.66 8.76 0.75
C PRO A 293 -3.45 9.62 1.76
N ALA A 294 -4.65 9.19 2.17
CA ALA A 294 -5.45 9.92 3.15
C ALA A 294 -4.82 9.93 4.56
N ASN A 295 -3.98 8.94 4.88
CA ASN A 295 -3.28 8.83 6.16
C ASN A 295 -1.82 9.33 6.08
N ILE A 296 -1.37 9.80 4.91
CA ILE A 296 -0.08 10.48 4.73
C ILE A 296 -0.36 11.98 4.82
N LEU A 297 -0.08 12.57 5.98
CA LEU A 297 -0.34 13.97 6.24
C LEU A 297 0.88 14.83 5.90
N LEU A 298 0.65 16.08 5.51
CA LEU A 298 1.68 16.99 5.03
C LEU A 298 1.74 18.23 5.92
N ASP A 299 2.95 18.63 6.32
CA ASP A 299 3.15 19.94 6.93
C ASP A 299 3.14 21.07 5.89
N HIS A 300 3.41 22.29 6.35
CA HIS A 300 3.47 23.49 5.51
C HIS A 300 4.54 23.44 4.41
N ASP A 301 5.62 22.68 4.61
CA ASP A 301 6.74 22.51 3.67
C ASP A 301 6.59 21.24 2.81
N LEU A 302 5.46 20.54 2.94
CA LEU A 302 5.16 19.25 2.31
C LEU A 302 6.09 18.11 2.75
N HIS A 303 6.64 18.17 3.97
CA HIS A 303 7.16 16.98 4.64
C HIS A 303 6.01 16.08 5.05
N ALA A 304 6.15 14.79 4.79
CA ALA A 304 5.12 13.81 5.08
C ALA A 304 5.29 13.16 6.45
N TYR A 305 4.14 12.92 7.08
CA TYR A 305 3.97 12.26 8.35
C TYR A 305 2.90 11.18 8.20
N LEU A 306 3.29 9.92 8.39
CA LEU A 306 2.34 8.81 8.47
C LEU A 306 1.52 8.96 9.76
N GLY A 307 0.21 9.09 9.62
CA GLY A 307 -0.74 9.26 10.72
C GLY A 307 -1.82 8.17 10.73
N ASP A 308 -2.76 8.33 11.67
CA ASP A 308 -3.91 7.45 11.87
C ASP A 308 -3.57 5.96 12.09
N THR A 309 -2.91 5.68 13.20
CA THR A 309 -2.63 4.33 13.69
C THR A 309 -3.85 3.69 14.37
N GLY A 310 -5.08 4.17 14.11
CA GLY A 310 -6.31 3.67 14.74
C GLY A 310 -6.62 2.20 14.45
N PHE A 311 -5.96 1.61 13.45
CA PHE A 311 -5.98 0.17 13.19
C PHE A 311 -4.68 -0.56 13.59
N ALA A 312 -3.67 0.18 14.05
CA ALA A 312 -2.36 -0.40 14.31
C ALA A 312 -2.41 -1.38 15.47
N LYS A 313 -1.66 -2.48 15.35
CA LYS A 313 -1.53 -3.48 16.42
C LYS A 313 -0.11 -4.00 16.50
N ALA A 314 0.33 -4.28 17.72
CA ALA A 314 1.56 -5.04 17.95
C ALA A 314 1.43 -6.42 17.28
N ALA A 315 2.45 -6.80 16.51
CA ALA A 315 2.57 -8.14 15.98
C ALA A 315 2.80 -9.10 17.17
N ARG A 316 2.02 -10.18 17.25
CA ARG A 316 2.20 -11.17 18.31
C ARG A 316 3.55 -11.87 18.09
N GLN A 317 4.41 -11.89 19.11
CA GLN A 317 5.63 -12.69 19.09
C GLN A 317 5.23 -14.18 19.19
N SER A 318 5.20 -14.90 18.09
CA SER A 318 5.06 -16.36 18.09
C SER A 318 6.44 -17.01 18.01
N GLY A 319 6.96 -17.42 19.16
CA GLY A 319 7.86 -18.57 19.22
C GLY A 319 7.07 -19.84 18.91
N GLU A 320 7.70 -20.77 18.19
CA GLU A 320 7.16 -22.06 17.71
C GLU A 320 6.04 -21.98 16.65
N PHE A 321 6.45 -22.25 15.40
CA PHE A 321 5.63 -22.83 14.32
C PHE A 321 4.16 -22.42 14.22
N SER A 322 3.89 -21.12 14.10
CA SER A 322 2.65 -20.64 13.48
C SER A 322 2.99 -19.87 12.22
N ARG A 323 2.80 -20.52 11.07
CA ARG A 323 2.82 -19.85 9.76
C ARG A 323 1.64 -18.87 9.77
N HIS A 324 1.92 -17.59 9.50
CA HIS A 324 0.97 -16.46 9.48
C HIS A 324 0.53 -16.00 10.88
N ALA A 325 1.27 -15.05 11.46
CA ALA A 325 0.88 -14.31 12.66
C ALA A 325 -0.29 -13.34 12.36
N GLY A 326 -1.43 -13.88 11.95
CA GLY A 326 -2.65 -13.15 11.70
C GLY A 326 -3.29 -12.72 13.01
N ALA A 327 -3.45 -11.42 13.22
CA ALA A 327 -4.36 -10.93 14.24
C ALA A 327 -5.80 -11.18 13.77
N THR A 328 -6.36 -12.33 14.13
CA THR A 328 -7.75 -12.70 13.81
C THR A 328 -8.71 -11.86 14.66
N THR A 329 -8.88 -10.59 14.32
CA THR A 329 -10.09 -9.84 14.70
C THR A 329 -11.15 -10.20 13.68
N GLY A 330 -12.32 -10.70 14.09
CA GLY A 330 -13.44 -11.01 13.18
C GLY A 330 -14.03 -9.83 12.40
N ARG A 331 -13.32 -8.68 12.35
CA ARG A 331 -13.59 -7.52 11.49
C ARG A 331 -12.38 -7.30 10.58
N ILE A 332 -12.64 -7.22 9.27
CA ILE A 332 -11.66 -6.77 8.27
C ILE A 332 -11.44 -5.28 8.49
N MET A 333 -10.20 -4.88 8.76
CA MET A 333 -9.78 -3.52 9.09
C MET A 333 -8.79 -3.05 8.02
N CYS A 334 -9.33 -2.45 6.96
CA CYS A 334 -8.56 -1.80 5.89
C CYS A 334 -9.50 -0.97 5.02
N SER A 335 -8.96 0.03 4.32
CA SER A 335 -9.73 0.78 3.34
C SER A 335 -9.94 -0.04 2.04
N PRO A 336 -11.14 0.03 1.43
CA PRO A 336 -11.39 -0.58 0.13
C PRO A 336 -10.32 -0.19 -0.91
N GLY A 337 -9.83 -1.18 -1.68
CA GLY A 337 -8.78 -1.00 -2.68
C GLY A 337 -7.34 -1.11 -2.15
N TYR A 338 -7.13 -1.07 -0.83
CA TYR A 338 -5.80 -1.23 -0.21
C TYR A 338 -5.64 -2.58 0.52
N ALA A 339 -6.70 -3.37 0.64
CA ALA A 339 -6.68 -4.61 1.42
C ALA A 339 -6.12 -5.78 0.60
N ASP A 340 -4.98 -6.33 1.00
CA ASP A 340 -4.43 -7.55 0.42
C ASP A 340 -5.38 -8.76 0.58
N VAL A 341 -5.23 -9.79 -0.25
CA VAL A 341 -6.05 -11.03 -0.16
C VAL A 341 -6.00 -11.67 1.23
N ASP A 342 -4.85 -11.61 1.91
CA ASP A 342 -4.69 -12.09 3.29
C ASP A 342 -5.52 -11.26 4.26
N VAL A 343 -5.60 -9.95 4.06
CA VAL A 343 -6.42 -9.05 4.88
C VAL A 343 -7.91 -9.41 4.77
N LEU A 344 -8.35 -9.86 3.60
CA LEU A 344 -9.72 -10.38 3.40
C LEU A 344 -9.97 -11.68 4.15
N ASN A 345 -8.92 -12.44 4.49
CA ASN A 345 -8.98 -13.61 5.36
C ASN A 345 -8.78 -13.25 6.84
N GLY A 346 -8.61 -11.96 7.17
CA GLY A 346 -8.33 -11.48 8.52
C GLY A 346 -6.86 -11.67 8.95
N GLU A 347 -5.97 -11.92 8.00
CA GLU A 347 -4.54 -12.07 8.22
C GLU A 347 -3.81 -10.76 7.90
N TYR A 348 -2.91 -10.35 8.78
CA TYR A 348 -2.17 -9.09 8.65
C TYR A 348 -0.69 -9.36 8.84
N SER A 349 0.13 -8.80 7.96
CA SER A 349 1.58 -8.94 8.00
C SER A 349 2.28 -7.70 7.44
N GLU A 350 3.60 -7.69 7.49
CA GLU A 350 4.41 -6.65 6.84
C GLU A 350 4.20 -6.65 5.32
N LEU A 351 3.87 -7.81 4.74
CA LEU A 351 3.57 -7.97 3.32
C LEU A 351 2.22 -7.36 2.93
N THR A 352 1.23 -7.38 3.83
CA THR A 352 -0.07 -6.74 3.58
C THR A 352 0.05 -5.21 3.64
N ASP A 353 0.89 -4.68 4.55
CA ASP A 353 1.25 -3.26 4.56
C ASP A 353 2.05 -2.90 3.29
N GLY A 354 2.94 -3.79 2.83
CA GLY A 354 3.67 -3.67 1.57
C GLY A 354 2.76 -3.59 0.34
N PHE A 355 1.71 -4.41 0.29
CA PHE A 355 0.69 -4.33 -0.76
C PHE A 355 0.03 -2.94 -0.80
N ALA A 356 -0.35 -2.41 0.36
CA ALA A 356 -0.95 -1.08 0.47
C ALA A 356 0.00 0.06 0.05
N VAL A 357 1.32 -0.08 0.29
CA VAL A 357 2.35 0.81 -0.29
C VAL A 357 2.36 0.72 -1.81
N GLY A 358 2.27 -0.49 -2.38
CA GLY A 358 2.19 -0.71 -3.82
C GLY A 358 1.00 0.02 -4.43
N VAL A 359 -0.20 -0.19 -3.88
CA VAL A 359 -1.41 0.51 -4.33
C VAL A 359 -1.25 2.03 -4.21
N THR A 360 -0.68 2.51 -3.11
CA THR A 360 -0.41 3.95 -2.90
C THR A 360 0.52 4.52 -3.98
N LEU A 361 1.58 3.80 -4.34
CA LEU A 361 2.49 4.18 -5.43
C LEU A 361 1.75 4.31 -6.77
N LEU A 362 0.80 3.42 -7.04
CA LEU A 362 0.00 3.47 -8.24
C LEU A 362 -1.02 4.61 -8.23
N VAL A 363 -1.64 4.89 -7.08
CA VAL A 363 -2.55 6.03 -6.90
C VAL A 363 -1.81 7.35 -7.10
N VAL A 364 -0.60 7.53 -6.56
CA VAL A 364 0.14 8.79 -6.78
C VAL A 364 0.60 8.97 -8.22
N LEU A 365 0.89 7.86 -8.92
CA LEU A 365 1.24 7.87 -10.34
C LEU A 365 0.04 8.27 -11.20
N THR A 366 -1.12 7.66 -10.95
CA THR A 366 -2.30 7.74 -11.82
C THR A 366 -3.32 8.81 -11.43
N ARG A 367 -3.36 9.20 -10.15
CA ARG A 367 -4.44 9.97 -9.51
C ARG A 367 -5.83 9.35 -9.78
N ARG A 368 -5.89 8.02 -9.83
CA ARG A 368 -7.15 7.28 -9.97
C ARG A 368 -7.55 6.66 -8.64
N ASP A 369 -8.84 6.42 -8.51
CA ASP A 369 -9.42 5.74 -7.35
C ASP A 369 -8.88 4.31 -7.25
N PRO A 370 -8.34 3.88 -6.10
CA PRO A 370 -7.68 2.58 -5.93
C PRO A 370 -8.56 1.38 -6.26
N VAL A 371 -9.88 1.50 -6.08
CA VAL A 371 -10.85 0.44 -6.40
C VAL A 371 -11.11 0.38 -7.91
N ARG A 372 -10.96 1.51 -8.62
CA ARG A 372 -11.27 1.65 -10.05
C ARG A 372 -10.04 1.77 -10.94
N ILE A 373 -8.82 1.63 -10.41
CA ILE A 373 -7.61 1.68 -11.24
C ILE A 373 -7.72 0.62 -12.34
N GLU A 374 -8.15 -0.59 -12.02
CA GLU A 374 -8.33 -1.69 -12.99
C GLU A 374 -9.60 -1.53 -13.84
N ASP A 375 -10.76 -1.13 -13.28
CA ASP A 375 -11.99 -0.93 -14.08
C ASP A 375 -11.81 0.21 -15.12
N ALA A 376 -11.08 1.28 -14.79
CA ALA A 376 -10.76 2.36 -15.72
C ALA A 376 -9.75 1.95 -16.81
N ILE A 377 -9.05 0.83 -16.59
CA ILE A 377 -8.06 0.23 -17.48
C ILE A 377 -8.74 -0.77 -18.42
N GLU A 378 -9.63 -1.64 -17.92
CA GLU A 378 -10.45 -2.53 -18.74
C GLU A 378 -11.33 -1.74 -19.72
N VAL A 379 -11.90 -0.62 -19.27
CA VAL A 379 -12.72 0.27 -20.12
C VAL A 379 -11.89 1.06 -21.13
N ALA A 380 -10.67 1.50 -20.78
CA ALA A 380 -9.82 2.28 -21.68
C ALA A 380 -9.25 1.45 -22.85
N HIS A 381 -9.10 0.13 -22.67
CA HIS A 381 -8.49 -0.77 -23.66
C HIS A 381 -9.41 -1.91 -24.12
N GLY A 382 -10.72 -1.75 -23.97
CA GLY A 382 -11.72 -2.67 -24.52
C GLY A 382 -11.69 -4.09 -23.92
N GLY A 383 -11.17 -4.26 -22.71
CA GLY A 383 -11.12 -5.53 -21.97
C GLY A 383 -10.03 -6.52 -22.40
N ASN A 384 -9.05 -6.10 -23.21
CA ASN A 384 -8.09 -7.02 -23.85
C ASN A 384 -6.62 -6.93 -23.38
N LEU A 385 -6.29 -6.08 -22.41
CA LEU A 385 -4.90 -5.92 -21.93
C LEU A 385 -4.80 -6.19 -20.43
N ASP A 386 -3.78 -6.96 -20.04
CA ASP A 386 -3.40 -7.12 -18.63
C ASP A 386 -2.77 -5.81 -18.13
N PHE A 387 -2.91 -5.52 -16.83
CA PHE A 387 -2.28 -4.37 -16.18
C PHE A 387 -0.77 -4.32 -16.46
N GLY A 388 -0.14 -5.50 -16.56
CA GLY A 388 1.26 -5.68 -16.94
C GLY A 388 1.64 -5.05 -18.28
N ASP A 389 0.70 -4.98 -19.23
CA ASP A 389 0.96 -4.60 -20.62
C ASP A 389 0.76 -3.10 -20.90
N ILE A 390 0.14 -2.37 -19.98
CA ILE A 390 -0.15 -0.94 -20.18
C ILE A 390 1.12 -0.11 -20.07
N PRO A 391 1.47 0.70 -21.08
CA PRO A 391 2.64 1.56 -20.98
C PRO A 391 2.55 2.50 -19.77
N ALA A 392 3.64 2.66 -19.03
CA ALA A 392 3.65 3.45 -17.79
C ALA A 392 3.29 4.94 -18.05
N GLU A 393 3.58 5.42 -19.25
CA GLU A 393 3.18 6.74 -19.77
C GLU A 393 1.67 6.95 -19.85
N GLU A 394 0.90 5.89 -20.15
CA GLU A 394 -0.57 5.96 -20.21
C GLU A 394 -1.20 5.94 -18.82
N LEU A 395 -0.49 5.38 -17.84
CA LEU A 395 -0.88 5.38 -16.44
C LEU A 395 -0.58 6.72 -15.76
N ALA A 396 0.53 7.36 -16.13
CA ALA A 396 1.01 8.55 -15.45
C ALA A 396 0.10 9.76 -15.64
N GLU A 397 -0.26 10.42 -14.54
CA GLU A 397 -1.05 11.65 -14.59
C GLU A 397 -0.24 12.78 -15.26
N SER A 398 -0.75 13.30 -16.38
CA SER A 398 -0.05 14.29 -17.19
C SER A 398 0.26 15.59 -16.45
N SER A 399 -0.57 15.98 -15.47
CA SER A 399 -0.40 17.22 -14.70
C SER A 399 0.85 17.24 -13.80
N ALA A 400 1.39 16.06 -13.46
CA ALA A 400 2.50 15.90 -12.53
C ALA A 400 3.88 15.87 -13.21
N ASN A 401 3.92 15.86 -14.55
CA ASN A 401 5.14 15.83 -15.38
C ASN A 401 6.09 14.67 -15.04
N TRP A 402 5.57 13.46 -14.93
CA TRP A 402 6.36 12.25 -14.65
C TRP A 402 7.40 11.97 -15.76
N PRO A 403 8.69 11.82 -15.42
CA PRO A 403 9.66 11.26 -16.35
C PRO A 403 9.32 9.80 -16.62
N LEU A 404 9.36 9.39 -17.89
CA LEU A 404 8.99 8.05 -18.33
C LEU A 404 9.71 6.92 -17.55
N GLN A 405 11.01 7.09 -17.31
CA GLN A 405 11.82 6.11 -16.57
C GLN A 405 11.32 5.95 -15.12
N ILE A 406 10.86 7.04 -14.51
CA ILE A 406 10.35 7.03 -13.14
C ILE A 406 8.95 6.40 -13.09
N ALA A 407 8.08 6.73 -14.05
CA ALA A 407 6.77 6.09 -14.17
C ALA A 407 6.91 4.56 -14.33
N ARG A 408 7.86 4.10 -15.16
CA ARG A 408 8.18 2.67 -15.31
C ARG A 408 8.69 2.05 -14.01
N ALA A 409 9.61 2.72 -13.32
CA ALA A 409 10.14 2.23 -12.04
C ALA A 409 9.02 2.07 -10.99
N ILE A 410 8.10 3.02 -10.91
CA ILE A 410 6.95 2.96 -9.99
C ILE A 410 6.03 1.79 -10.35
N LYS A 411 5.76 1.58 -11.65
CA LYS A 411 4.98 0.43 -12.12
C LYS A 411 5.63 -0.90 -11.69
N GLU A 412 6.95 -1.03 -11.83
CA GLU A 412 7.67 -2.24 -11.43
C GLU A 412 7.70 -2.44 -9.90
N LEU A 413 7.84 -1.36 -9.12
CA LEU A 413 7.70 -1.44 -7.66
C LEU A 413 6.31 -1.93 -7.25
N TYR A 414 5.25 -1.43 -7.88
CA TYR A 414 3.89 -1.93 -7.66
C TYR A 414 3.78 -3.43 -7.98
N ARG A 415 4.27 -3.86 -9.16
CA ARG A 415 4.23 -5.29 -9.54
C ARG A 415 4.98 -6.18 -8.55
N GLY A 416 6.14 -5.72 -8.09
CA GLY A 416 6.94 -6.43 -7.10
C GLY A 416 6.29 -6.49 -5.72
N LEU A 417 5.60 -5.44 -5.28
CA LEU A 417 4.89 -5.43 -3.99
C LEU A 417 3.57 -6.22 -4.01
N CYS A 418 2.89 -6.24 -5.16
CA CYS A 418 1.55 -6.79 -5.32
C CYS A 418 1.53 -8.16 -6.04
N VAL A 419 2.66 -8.87 -6.14
CA VAL A 419 2.69 -10.22 -6.70
C VAL A 419 2.00 -11.22 -5.78
N VAL A 420 1.24 -12.15 -6.35
CA VAL A 420 0.47 -13.18 -5.62
C VAL A 420 1.37 -14.02 -4.71
N LYS A 421 2.55 -14.41 -5.18
CA LYS A 421 3.48 -15.27 -4.42
C LYS A 421 4.23 -14.45 -3.36
N HIS A 422 3.88 -14.61 -2.09
CA HIS A 422 4.47 -13.86 -0.96
C HIS A 422 6.00 -13.86 -0.95
N ARG A 423 6.63 -15.02 -1.18
CA ARG A 423 8.10 -15.15 -1.26
C ARG A 423 8.77 -14.34 -2.37
N LYS A 424 8.01 -13.90 -3.38
CA LYS A 424 8.50 -13.08 -4.49
C LYS A 424 8.21 -11.59 -4.28
N ARG A 425 7.50 -11.22 -3.21
CA ARG A 425 7.20 -9.81 -2.95
C ARG A 425 8.45 -9.05 -2.57
N LEU A 426 8.58 -7.83 -3.09
CA LEU A 426 9.64 -6.91 -2.67
C LEU A 426 9.48 -6.57 -1.18
N THR A 427 10.60 -6.41 -0.49
CA THR A 427 10.58 -5.96 0.90
C THR A 427 10.46 -4.43 0.95
N LEU A 428 9.82 -3.90 2.00
CA LEU A 428 9.73 -2.44 2.18
C LEU A 428 11.10 -1.74 2.26
N PRO A 429 12.15 -2.31 2.90
CA PRO A 429 13.49 -1.76 2.83
C PRO A 429 14.06 -1.66 1.40
N ASP A 430 13.83 -2.65 0.52
CA ASP A 430 14.26 -2.60 -0.88
C ASP A 430 13.53 -1.50 -1.66
N VAL A 431 12.22 -1.39 -1.43
CA VAL A 431 11.39 -0.34 -2.03
C VAL A 431 11.88 1.03 -1.58
N LEU A 432 12.12 1.23 -0.28
CA LEU A 432 12.62 2.48 0.28
C LEU A 432 13.95 2.89 -0.35
N ARG A 433 14.91 1.96 -0.44
CA ARG A 433 16.20 2.20 -1.13
C ARG A 433 16.00 2.67 -2.58
N THR A 434 15.08 2.03 -3.29
CA THR A 434 14.77 2.38 -4.68
C THR A 434 14.15 3.77 -4.79
N LEU A 435 13.21 4.12 -3.91
CA LEU A 435 12.59 5.44 -3.87
C LEU A 435 13.60 6.55 -3.58
N ILE A 436 14.53 6.32 -2.64
CA ILE A 436 15.62 7.24 -2.32
C ILE A 436 16.52 7.43 -3.55
N ALA A 437 16.96 6.33 -4.19
CA ALA A 437 17.81 6.40 -5.37
C ALA A 437 17.16 7.20 -6.52
N ILE A 438 15.86 7.01 -6.76
CA ILE A 438 15.09 7.79 -7.75
C ILE A 438 15.09 9.28 -7.40
N LEU A 439 14.88 9.62 -6.14
CA LEU A 439 14.84 11.01 -5.69
C LEU A 439 16.23 11.67 -5.69
N GLU A 440 17.30 10.93 -5.44
CA GLU A 440 18.68 11.44 -5.51
C GLU A 440 19.22 11.56 -6.94
N GLY A 441 18.53 10.98 -7.92
CA GLY A 441 18.92 11.05 -9.34
C GLY A 441 19.94 9.98 -9.74
N HIS A 442 20.07 8.90 -8.95
CA HIS A 442 20.91 7.76 -9.31
C HIS A 442 20.28 6.97 -10.48
N PRO A 443 21.10 6.42 -11.41
CA PRO A 443 20.59 5.71 -12.57
C PRO A 443 19.86 4.42 -12.17
N THR A 444 18.59 4.31 -12.55
CA THR A 444 17.70 3.18 -12.25
C THR A 444 18.09 1.87 -12.98
N SER A 445 19.05 1.93 -13.90
CA SER A 445 19.46 0.85 -14.80
C SER A 445 20.25 -0.30 -14.15
N GLN A 446 20.66 -0.19 -12.88
CA GLN A 446 21.38 -1.27 -12.18
C GLN A 446 20.48 -2.17 -11.31
N LEU A 447 19.19 -1.86 -11.15
CA LEU A 447 18.30 -2.57 -10.21
C LEU A 447 17.41 -3.64 -10.87
N THR A 448 17.45 -3.77 -12.20
CA THR A 448 16.59 -4.69 -12.98
C THR A 448 17.29 -5.97 -13.46
N GLN A 449 18.55 -6.22 -13.09
CA GLN A 449 19.34 -7.37 -13.59
C GLN A 449 19.21 -8.68 -12.80
N GLN A 450 18.17 -8.86 -11.99
CA GLN A 450 17.91 -10.14 -11.31
C GLN A 450 16.61 -10.82 -11.78
N GLN A 451 16.40 -10.89 -13.10
CA GLN A 451 15.58 -11.94 -13.71
C GLN A 451 16.39 -12.61 -14.84
N PRO A 452 16.42 -13.95 -14.92
CA PRO A 452 17.13 -14.62 -16.00
C PRO A 452 16.42 -14.36 -17.34
N GLU A 453 17.19 -13.90 -18.33
CA GLU A 453 16.75 -13.70 -19.70
C GLU A 453 16.14 -14.99 -20.26
N ALA A 454 14.87 -14.94 -20.66
CA ALA A 454 14.28 -15.99 -21.49
C ALA A 454 14.99 -15.95 -22.85
N ALA A 455 15.74 -17.01 -23.14
CA ALA A 455 16.54 -17.17 -24.34
C ALA A 455 15.73 -16.90 -25.61
N SER A 456 16.27 -16.01 -26.44
CA SER A 456 15.88 -15.86 -27.83
C SER A 456 16.09 -17.17 -28.59
N VAL A 457 15.07 -17.65 -29.29
CA VAL A 457 15.28 -18.56 -30.42
C VAL A 457 14.59 -17.98 -31.64
N ALA A 458 15.40 -17.41 -32.52
CA ALA A 458 15.02 -17.09 -33.88
C ALA A 458 14.87 -18.38 -34.69
N HIS A 459 13.82 -18.48 -35.53
CA HIS A 459 13.97 -19.09 -36.85
C HIS A 459 12.92 -18.59 -37.85
N MET A 460 13.43 -18.18 -39.02
CA MET A 460 12.69 -17.74 -40.19
C MET A 460 12.25 -18.93 -41.06
N ALA A 461 11.12 -18.72 -41.74
CA ALA A 461 10.76 -19.13 -43.11
C ALA A 461 10.66 -20.63 -43.48
N ALA A 462 9.45 -21.05 -43.90
CA ALA A 462 9.07 -21.33 -45.29
C ALA A 462 7.78 -22.18 -45.37
N ALA A 463 6.84 -21.78 -46.22
CA ALA A 463 5.71 -22.61 -46.67
C ALA A 463 6.17 -23.59 -47.80
N PRO A 464 5.44 -24.67 -48.13
CA PRO A 464 4.23 -24.54 -48.95
C PRO A 464 3.06 -25.53 -48.68
N GLU A 465 1.88 -25.10 -49.14
CA GLU A 465 0.67 -25.78 -49.65
C GLU A 465 0.38 -27.27 -49.35
N GLY A 466 -0.86 -27.55 -48.89
CA GLY A 466 -1.56 -28.81 -49.23
C GLY A 466 -2.63 -29.34 -48.26
N SER A 467 -3.90 -29.24 -48.68
CA SER A 467 -5.05 -30.10 -48.35
C SER A 467 -5.89 -29.84 -47.09
N MET A 468 -7.21 -29.92 -47.34
CA MET A 468 -8.33 -29.70 -46.43
C MET A 468 -8.50 -30.85 -45.42
N ALA A 469 -8.85 -30.53 -44.17
CA ALA A 469 -9.82 -31.28 -43.36
C ALA A 469 -10.24 -30.49 -42.10
N GLU A 470 -11.52 -30.59 -41.79
CA GLU A 470 -12.26 -29.97 -40.69
C GLU A 470 -11.76 -30.42 -39.30
N GLY A 471 -11.92 -29.57 -38.29
CA GLY A 471 -12.09 -30.03 -36.90
C GLY A 471 -11.34 -29.25 -35.82
N SER A 472 -12.12 -28.66 -34.92
CA SER A 472 -11.80 -28.19 -33.56
C SER A 472 -10.89 -26.97 -33.40
N ASP A 473 -11.55 -25.83 -33.12
CA ASP A 473 -10.99 -24.68 -32.41
C ASP A 473 -10.50 -25.10 -31.02
N ALA A 474 -9.19 -25.28 -30.89
CA ALA A 474 -8.51 -25.27 -29.60
C ALA A 474 -7.79 -23.93 -29.48
N SER A 475 -8.49 -22.92 -28.95
CA SER A 475 -7.84 -21.70 -28.50
C SER A 475 -6.88 -22.05 -27.36
N ALA A 476 -5.60 -21.77 -27.57
CA ALA A 476 -4.58 -21.90 -26.55
C ALA A 476 -4.93 -20.93 -25.40
N SER A 477 -5.45 -21.49 -24.32
CA SER A 477 -5.65 -20.82 -23.04
C SER A 477 -4.29 -20.41 -22.49
N THR A 478 -3.88 -19.17 -22.76
CA THR A 478 -2.96 -18.44 -21.88
C THR A 478 -3.61 -18.42 -20.51
N THR A 479 -3.03 -19.15 -19.57
CA THR A 479 -3.52 -19.28 -18.20
C THR A 479 -3.41 -17.92 -17.51
N TYR A 480 -4.51 -17.18 -17.55
CA TYR A 480 -4.71 -15.91 -16.86
C TYR A 480 -4.52 -16.12 -15.34
N GLU A 481 -3.45 -15.57 -14.75
CA GLU A 481 -3.30 -15.43 -13.31
C GLU A 481 -3.87 -14.07 -12.89
N ALA A 482 -5.03 -14.10 -12.21
CA ALA A 482 -5.69 -12.89 -11.71
C ALA A 482 -4.78 -12.13 -10.71
N SER A 483 -4.64 -10.80 -10.87
CA SER A 483 -3.95 -9.95 -9.89
C SER A 483 -4.63 -10.05 -8.50
N PRO A 484 -3.92 -9.87 -7.37
CA PRO A 484 -4.57 -9.86 -6.05
C PRO A 484 -5.68 -8.82 -5.90
N LEU A 485 -5.56 -7.67 -6.59
CA LEU A 485 -6.61 -6.64 -6.63
C LEU A 485 -7.84 -7.13 -7.42
N SER A 486 -7.65 -7.80 -8.56
CA SER A 486 -8.73 -8.42 -9.32
C SER A 486 -9.39 -9.60 -8.57
N LEU A 487 -8.63 -10.37 -7.79
CA LEU A 487 -9.15 -11.41 -6.88
C LEU A 487 -9.93 -10.79 -5.73
N GLN A 488 -9.47 -9.68 -5.17
CA GLN A 488 -10.19 -8.92 -4.14
C GLN A 488 -11.50 -8.35 -4.69
N VAL A 489 -11.51 -7.73 -5.86
CA VAL A 489 -12.72 -7.21 -6.50
C VAL A 489 -13.69 -8.35 -6.79
N ARG A 490 -13.20 -9.50 -7.28
CA ARG A 490 -14.01 -10.70 -7.50
C ARG A 490 -14.56 -11.28 -6.20
N LYS A 491 -13.76 -11.32 -5.13
CA LYS A 491 -14.18 -11.80 -3.79
C LYS A 491 -15.15 -10.83 -3.13
N MET A 492 -14.94 -9.51 -3.22
CA MET A 492 -15.89 -8.49 -2.81
C MET A 492 -17.21 -8.63 -3.57
N ARG A 493 -17.16 -8.82 -4.90
CA ARG A 493 -18.36 -9.06 -5.73
C ARG A 493 -19.05 -10.40 -5.40
N ALA A 494 -18.33 -11.39 -4.86
CA ALA A 494 -18.84 -12.71 -4.50
C ALA A 494 -19.40 -12.82 -3.05
N GLU A 495 -18.88 -12.01 -2.11
CA GLU A 495 -19.29 -11.98 -0.70
C GLU A 495 -20.39 -10.95 -0.42
N ASP A 496 -20.62 -9.99 -1.32
CA ASP A 496 -21.85 -9.21 -1.31
C ASP A 496 -23.01 -10.11 -1.71
N GLY A 497 -23.90 -10.40 -0.75
CA GLY A 497 -25.20 -10.97 -1.06
C GLY A 497 -25.85 -10.22 -2.24
N PRO A 498 -26.62 -10.91 -3.09
CA PRO A 498 -27.04 -10.41 -4.39
C PRO A 498 -27.65 -9.00 -4.32
N GLU A 499 -28.38 -8.70 -3.25
CA GLU A 499 -28.98 -7.38 -3.01
C GLU A 499 -27.94 -6.25 -2.82
N ARG A 500 -26.86 -6.47 -2.05
CA ARG A 500 -25.81 -5.45 -1.85
C ARG A 500 -25.00 -5.20 -3.12
N SER A 501 -24.80 -6.23 -3.93
CA SER A 501 -24.18 -6.10 -5.24
C SER A 501 -25.05 -5.24 -6.18
N VAL A 502 -26.37 -5.46 -6.21
CA VAL A 502 -27.29 -4.60 -6.98
C VAL A 502 -27.29 -3.16 -6.46
N GLN A 503 -27.31 -2.95 -5.14
CA GLN A 503 -27.29 -1.62 -4.52
C GLN A 503 -26.02 -0.84 -4.88
N ARG A 504 -24.86 -1.51 -4.84
CA ARG A 504 -23.58 -0.92 -5.25
C ARG A 504 -23.59 -0.53 -6.72
N ASN A 505 -23.98 -1.46 -7.60
CA ASN A 505 -24.06 -1.22 -9.04
C ASN A 505 -24.99 -0.05 -9.40
N VAL A 506 -26.15 0.04 -8.73
CA VAL A 506 -27.10 1.15 -8.87
C VAL A 506 -26.48 2.48 -8.46
N THR A 507 -25.82 2.51 -7.30
CA THR A 507 -25.19 3.72 -6.76
C THR A 507 -24.03 4.20 -7.65
N ASP A 508 -23.19 3.28 -8.10
CA ASP A 508 -22.05 3.57 -8.98
C ASP A 508 -22.49 4.05 -10.37
N ALA A 509 -23.49 3.38 -10.95
CA ALA A 509 -24.05 3.79 -12.23
C ALA A 509 -24.67 5.19 -12.16
N PHE A 510 -25.39 5.49 -11.07
CA PHE A 510 -25.98 6.82 -10.86
C PHE A 510 -24.89 7.91 -10.82
N ASN A 511 -23.90 7.75 -9.93
CA ASN A 511 -22.81 8.71 -9.78
C ASN A 511 -21.99 8.90 -11.07
N THR A 512 -21.81 7.84 -11.84
CA THR A 512 -21.12 7.89 -13.14
C THR A 512 -21.95 8.65 -14.17
N CYS A 513 -23.25 8.37 -14.30
CA CYS A 513 -24.14 9.10 -15.21
C CYS A 513 -24.20 10.58 -14.85
N MET A 514 -24.28 10.92 -13.56
CA MET A 514 -24.31 12.32 -13.09
C MET A 514 -23.04 13.08 -13.47
N ARG A 515 -21.84 12.51 -13.26
CA ARG A 515 -20.58 13.15 -13.66
C ARG A 515 -20.46 13.36 -15.16
N ARG A 516 -20.91 12.37 -15.95
CA ARG A 516 -20.89 12.44 -17.41
C ARG A 516 -21.83 13.52 -17.93
N LEU A 517 -23.04 13.61 -17.38
CA LEU A 517 -24.00 14.67 -17.72
C LEU A 517 -23.52 16.05 -17.26
N ALA A 518 -22.92 16.17 -16.07
CA ALA A 518 -22.30 17.42 -15.62
C ALA A 518 -21.16 17.89 -16.54
N THR A 519 -20.37 16.94 -17.07
CA THR A 519 -19.36 17.24 -18.09
C THR A 519 -20.01 17.76 -19.38
N MET A 520 -21.12 17.15 -19.79
CA MET A 520 -21.86 17.53 -21.00
C MET A 520 -22.52 18.92 -20.85
N TYR A 521 -23.07 19.21 -19.68
CA TYR A 521 -23.73 20.48 -19.34
C TYR A 521 -22.81 21.44 -18.59
N LYS A 522 -21.48 21.31 -18.75
CA LYS A 522 -20.48 22.12 -18.05
C LYS A 522 -20.70 23.63 -18.20
N HIS A 523 -21.25 24.07 -19.33
CA HIS A 523 -21.58 25.47 -19.58
C HIS A 523 -22.71 26.02 -18.68
N ALA A 524 -23.58 25.15 -18.18
CA ALA A 524 -24.71 25.46 -17.30
C ALA A 524 -24.46 25.04 -15.83
N GLU A 525 -23.32 24.39 -15.55
CA GLU A 525 -22.97 23.84 -14.24
C GLU A 525 -22.86 24.92 -13.14
N ALA A 526 -22.43 26.14 -13.51
CA ALA A 526 -22.32 27.26 -12.57
C ALA A 526 -23.68 27.74 -12.01
N GLN A 527 -24.79 27.38 -12.67
CA GLN A 527 -26.16 27.72 -12.26
C GLN A 527 -26.94 26.47 -11.82
N ALA A 528 -26.32 25.29 -11.85
CA ALA A 528 -26.98 24.05 -11.51
C ALA A 528 -27.14 23.92 -9.97
N PRO A 529 -28.33 23.56 -9.48
CA PRO A 529 -28.56 23.32 -8.05
C PRO A 529 -27.60 22.27 -7.46
N GLU A 530 -27.27 22.39 -6.17
CA GLU A 530 -26.40 21.41 -5.47
C GLU A 530 -27.11 20.07 -5.26
N ASP A 531 -28.42 20.09 -5.04
CA ASP A 531 -29.22 18.88 -4.88
C ASP A 531 -29.38 18.11 -6.20
N PHE A 532 -29.21 16.79 -6.15
CA PHE A 532 -29.26 15.95 -7.36
C PHE A 532 -30.66 15.89 -7.99
N ASP A 533 -31.75 16.03 -7.23
CA ASP A 533 -33.12 16.05 -7.77
C ASP A 533 -33.35 17.32 -8.55
N GLU A 534 -33.02 18.45 -7.94
CA GLU A 534 -33.14 19.77 -8.55
C GLU A 534 -32.22 19.90 -9.77
N ARG A 535 -31.03 19.30 -9.71
CA ARG A 535 -30.07 19.28 -10.81
C ARG A 535 -30.54 18.48 -12.03
N ILE A 536 -31.13 17.31 -11.82
CA ILE A 536 -31.66 16.49 -12.92
C ILE A 536 -32.83 17.23 -13.60
N ASN A 537 -33.69 17.87 -12.82
CA ASN A 537 -34.79 18.69 -13.33
C ASN A 537 -34.26 19.92 -14.09
N TYR A 538 -33.25 20.60 -13.54
CA TYR A 538 -32.58 21.72 -14.20
C TYR A 538 -32.00 21.32 -15.56
N TRP A 539 -31.31 20.17 -15.66
CA TRP A 539 -30.80 19.71 -16.95
C TRP A 539 -31.91 19.39 -17.96
N ARG A 540 -33.07 18.91 -17.52
CA ARG A 540 -34.24 18.71 -18.39
C ARG A 540 -34.83 20.02 -18.88
N GLU A 541 -35.14 20.93 -17.96
CA GLU A 541 -35.91 22.13 -18.25
C GLU A 541 -35.05 23.23 -18.88
N ALA A 542 -33.84 23.45 -18.37
CA ALA A 542 -32.96 24.53 -18.80
C ALA A 542 -31.94 24.10 -19.86
N CYS A 543 -31.48 22.84 -19.82
CA CYS A 543 -30.40 22.36 -20.70
C CYS A 543 -30.86 21.40 -21.82
N GLY A 544 -32.16 21.05 -21.84
CA GLY A 544 -32.76 20.19 -22.86
C GLY A 544 -32.33 18.73 -22.77
N LEU A 545 -32.21 18.17 -21.56
CA LEU A 545 -31.98 16.72 -21.37
C LEU A 545 -33.13 15.94 -22.01
N PRO A 546 -32.84 15.01 -22.94
CA PRO A 546 -33.89 14.23 -23.60
C PRO A 546 -34.74 13.44 -22.61
N GLU A 547 -36.05 13.43 -22.86
CA GLU A 547 -37.05 12.81 -21.98
C GLU A 547 -36.74 11.35 -21.63
N GLU A 548 -36.20 10.63 -22.61
CA GLU A 548 -35.82 9.23 -22.49
C GLU A 548 -34.61 8.99 -21.55
N VAL A 549 -33.69 9.95 -21.48
CA VAL A 549 -32.53 9.90 -20.56
C VAL A 549 -32.97 10.38 -19.18
N TYR A 550 -33.75 11.46 -19.12
CA TYR A 550 -34.36 11.95 -17.89
C TYR A 550 -35.16 10.87 -17.16
N THR A 551 -36.08 10.18 -17.84
CA THR A 551 -36.94 9.16 -17.23
C THR A 551 -36.15 7.98 -16.66
N ARG A 552 -35.10 7.54 -17.38
CA ARG A 552 -34.23 6.45 -16.94
C ARG A 552 -33.32 6.87 -15.80
N LEU A 553 -32.75 8.07 -15.86
CA LEU A 553 -31.93 8.64 -14.80
C LEU A 553 -32.74 8.84 -13.52
N HIS A 554 -33.98 9.32 -13.64
CA HIS A 554 -34.90 9.50 -12.51
C HIS A 554 -35.30 8.16 -11.86
N THR A 555 -35.46 7.09 -12.65
CA THR A 555 -35.66 5.73 -12.14
C THR A 555 -34.42 5.23 -11.39
N LEU A 556 -33.23 5.41 -11.97
CA LEU A 556 -31.96 5.02 -11.35
C LEU A 556 -31.70 5.78 -10.04
N ARG A 557 -32.04 7.07 -10.03
CA ARG A 557 -32.00 7.92 -8.84
C ARG A 557 -32.90 7.40 -7.71
N ARG A 558 -34.16 7.03 -8.01
CA ARG A 558 -35.06 6.44 -7.01
C ARG A 558 -34.45 5.19 -6.38
N TRP A 559 -33.82 4.33 -7.18
CA TRP A 559 -33.11 3.16 -6.66
C TRP A 559 -31.91 3.55 -5.79
N ARG A 560 -31.10 4.52 -6.19
CA ARG A 560 -29.98 5.05 -5.39
C ARG A 560 -30.44 5.62 -4.05
N ASN A 561 -31.53 6.40 -4.02
CA ASN A 561 -32.07 6.94 -2.76
C ASN A 561 -32.58 5.82 -1.83
N MET A 562 -33.10 4.72 -2.38
CA MET A 562 -33.44 3.54 -1.56
C MET A 562 -32.20 2.82 -1.02
N CYS A 563 -31.06 2.86 -1.72
CA CYS A 563 -29.79 2.33 -1.21
C CYS A 563 -29.28 3.15 -0.03
N GLU A 564 -29.36 4.49 -0.12
CA GLU A 564 -28.89 5.43 0.90
C GLU A 564 -29.64 5.27 2.24
N HIS A 565 -30.92 4.90 2.19
CA HIS A 565 -31.75 4.65 3.38
C HIS A 565 -31.90 3.17 3.75
N TYR A 566 -31.11 2.26 3.15
CA TYR A 566 -31.29 0.82 3.34
C TYR A 566 -31.05 0.36 4.79
N ILE A 567 -30.13 1.01 5.50
CA ILE A 567 -29.83 0.70 6.91
C ILE A 567 -31.04 1.00 7.80
N ASP A 568 -31.77 2.06 7.49
CA ASP A 568 -32.91 2.51 8.29
C ASP A 568 -34.23 1.86 7.87
N GLN A 569 -34.38 1.47 6.59
CA GLN A 569 -35.64 1.00 5.98
C GLN A 569 -35.44 -0.13 4.94
N PRO A 570 -34.98 -1.32 5.35
CA PRO A 570 -34.65 -2.43 4.43
C PRO A 570 -35.86 -2.95 3.63
N GLU A 571 -37.08 -2.86 4.19
CA GLU A 571 -38.33 -3.27 3.55
C GLU A 571 -38.68 -2.46 2.29
N ARG A 572 -38.21 -1.20 2.20
CA ARG A 572 -38.41 -0.39 0.98
C ARG A 572 -37.67 -0.96 -0.21
N TRP A 573 -36.44 -1.45 0.00
CA TRP A 573 -35.66 -2.11 -1.03
C TRP A 573 -36.26 -3.47 -1.40
N ALA A 574 -36.66 -4.27 -0.40
CA ALA A 574 -37.29 -5.57 -0.64
C ALA A 574 -38.60 -5.47 -1.46
N SER A 575 -39.38 -4.40 -1.28
CA SER A 575 -40.65 -4.21 -1.98
C SER A 575 -40.53 -3.51 -3.35
N LYS A 576 -39.58 -2.58 -3.51
CA LYS A 576 -39.54 -1.67 -4.68
C LYS A 576 -38.17 -1.61 -5.37
N GLY A 577 -37.17 -2.32 -4.87
CA GLY A 577 -35.84 -2.43 -5.47
C GLY A 577 -35.84 -3.28 -6.75
N PRO A 578 -34.91 -3.03 -7.68
CA PRO A 578 -34.80 -3.83 -8.90
C PRO A 578 -34.14 -5.18 -8.62
N SER A 579 -34.46 -6.18 -9.44
CA SER A 579 -33.62 -7.38 -9.54
C SER A 579 -32.30 -7.06 -10.24
N ALA A 580 -31.28 -7.91 -10.08
CA ALA A 580 -29.96 -7.73 -10.70
C ALA A 580 -30.06 -7.57 -12.23
N THR A 581 -30.90 -8.39 -12.87
CA THR A 581 -31.13 -8.33 -14.33
C THR A 581 -31.78 -7.02 -14.75
N VAL A 582 -32.81 -6.57 -14.01
CA VAL A 582 -33.52 -5.32 -14.31
C VAL A 582 -32.60 -4.12 -14.12
N ALA A 583 -31.82 -4.09 -13.04
CA ALA A 583 -30.85 -3.04 -12.80
C ALA A 583 -29.81 -2.97 -13.92
N SER A 584 -29.24 -4.11 -14.31
CA SER A 584 -28.19 -4.18 -15.33
C SER A 584 -28.70 -3.73 -16.71
N GLN A 585 -29.87 -4.21 -17.13
CA GLN A 585 -30.49 -3.80 -18.41
C GLN A 585 -30.83 -2.31 -18.42
N HIS A 586 -31.33 -1.78 -17.30
CA HIS A 586 -31.68 -0.37 -17.18
C HIS A 586 -30.45 0.53 -17.24
N ILE A 587 -29.37 0.16 -16.52
CA ILE A 587 -28.10 0.88 -16.50
C ILE A 587 -27.43 0.86 -17.88
N ALA A 588 -27.31 -0.30 -18.51
CA ALA A 588 -26.72 -0.42 -19.85
C ALA A 588 -27.50 0.42 -20.87
N GLY A 589 -28.83 0.36 -20.83
CA GLY A 589 -29.68 1.18 -21.71
C GLY A 589 -29.54 2.69 -21.48
N LEU A 590 -29.32 3.12 -20.23
CA LEU A 590 -29.07 4.53 -19.91
C LEU A 590 -27.69 4.97 -20.42
N GLN A 591 -26.65 4.16 -20.21
CA GLN A 591 -25.28 4.47 -20.63
C GLN A 591 -25.17 4.63 -22.15
N VAL A 592 -25.71 3.70 -22.93
CA VAL A 592 -25.72 3.76 -24.41
C VAL A 592 -26.35 5.07 -24.91
N ARG A 593 -27.40 5.55 -24.25
CA ARG A 593 -28.09 6.79 -24.62
C ARG A 593 -27.28 8.02 -24.26
N ILE A 594 -26.64 8.03 -23.10
CA ILE A 594 -25.71 9.09 -22.73
C ILE A 594 -24.52 9.11 -23.70
N ASP A 595 -23.98 7.95 -24.09
CA ASP A 595 -22.93 7.84 -25.11
C ASP A 595 -23.38 8.44 -26.45
N SER A 596 -24.57 8.07 -26.91
CA SER A 596 -25.16 8.59 -28.15
C SER A 596 -25.34 10.12 -28.10
N LEU A 597 -25.74 10.66 -26.94
CA LEU A 597 -25.89 12.10 -26.76
C LEU A 597 -24.56 12.85 -26.76
N MET A 598 -23.51 12.24 -26.20
CA MET A 598 -22.16 12.79 -26.19
C MET A 598 -21.50 12.77 -27.57
N GLN A 599 -21.83 11.78 -28.41
CA GLN A 599 -21.29 11.64 -29.77
C GLN A 599 -22.02 12.50 -30.81
N GLY A 600 -23.28 12.89 -30.54
CA GLY A 600 -24.12 13.66 -31.46
C GLY A 600 -24.01 15.19 -31.36
N ARG A 601 -23.02 15.74 -30.64
CA ARG A 601 -22.81 17.19 -30.46
C ARG A 601 -21.41 17.63 -30.88
#